data_AF-A0A7K1SNJ3-F1
#
_entry.id   AF-A0A7K1SNJ3-F1
#
_cell.length_a   1.000
_cell.length_b   1.000
_cell.length_c   1.000
_cell.angle_alpha   90.00
_cell.angle_beta   90.00
_cell.angle_gamma   90.00
#
_symmetry.space_group_name_H-M   'P 1'
#
loop_
_entity.id
_entity.type
_entity.pdbx_description
1 polymer ?
#
loop_
_entity_poly.entity_id
_entity_poly.type
_entity_poly.pdbx_seq_one_letter_code
_entity_poly.pdbx_strand_id
1 'polypeptide(L)'
;MKNNKQETLNILVYSDIFHYPLTKKEIYERGKIEMADVEICLRTLIQENKVFLFGDFYTLQNNKEIVENRLKRNALAQEFMIRAKLITKIIINFPFIRGILLSGSMSKNCMDEDSDIDFFIITEPGKLWVAHLFCSLFKKIFLLNDKKYFCYNFFLDSDHLRIDHESIYTAMEIKTLIPLYGYSYYELLLKQNEWANNYFPNQSVLSNVDVAKKQTYIQKIIEFCLNNPIGDFIDREFLTWSIKRRRKRLEPKLFANPNFYTNLQSHIAKAHITDTYPNIIKEYCRKVKEYSY
;
A
#
# COMPACT_ATOMS: atom_id res chain seq x y z
N MET A 1 -5.52 25.81 19.53
CA MET A 1 -4.52 26.35 18.59
C MET A 1 -3.15 25.67 18.68
N LYS A 2 -2.44 25.60 19.84
CA LYS A 2 -1.12 24.92 19.94
C LYS A 2 -1.16 23.46 19.44
N ASN A 3 -2.16 22.68 19.88
CA ASN A 3 -2.33 21.28 19.47
C ASN A 3 -2.57 21.15 17.95
N ASN A 4 -3.43 21.99 17.36
CA ASN A 4 -3.73 21.95 15.92
C ASN A 4 -2.49 22.33 15.07
N LYS A 5 -1.66 23.27 15.53
CA LYS A 5 -0.37 23.58 14.87
C LYS A 5 0.58 22.40 14.92
N GLN A 6 0.69 21.73 16.08
CA GLN A 6 1.54 20.55 16.22
C GLN A 6 1.04 19.40 15.34
N GLU A 7 -0.27 19.16 15.27
CA GLU A 7 -0.86 18.16 14.39
C GLU A 7 -0.55 18.46 12.91
N THR A 8 -0.73 19.72 12.49
CA THR A 8 -0.40 20.18 11.12
C THR A 8 1.07 19.92 10.79
N LEU A 9 1.98 20.21 11.72
CA LEU A 9 3.41 19.94 11.55
C LEU A 9 3.70 18.43 11.49
N ASN A 10 3.09 17.62 12.35
CA ASN A 10 3.29 16.18 12.34
C ASN A 10 2.92 15.54 10.99
N ILE A 11 1.83 16.01 10.37
CA ILE A 11 1.40 15.57 9.03
C ILE A 11 2.46 15.92 7.97
N LEU A 12 2.96 17.15 8.00
CA LEU A 12 4.02 17.61 7.09
C LEU A 12 5.33 16.86 7.34
N VAL A 13 5.69 16.61 8.60
CA VAL A 13 6.88 15.83 8.99
C VAL A 13 6.83 14.42 8.42
N TYR A 14 5.69 13.74 8.52
CA TYR A 14 5.54 12.40 7.94
C TYR A 14 5.77 12.43 6.43
N SER A 15 5.19 13.41 5.73
CA SER A 15 5.33 13.54 4.28
C SER A 15 6.74 13.97 3.83
N ASP A 16 7.44 14.71 4.68
CA ASP A 16 8.80 15.18 4.46
C ASP A 16 9.83 14.04 4.44
N ILE A 17 9.55 12.91 5.13
CA ILE A 17 10.36 11.68 5.03
C ILE A 17 10.42 11.16 3.58
N PHE A 18 9.37 11.40 2.81
CA PHE A 18 9.25 10.96 1.41
C PHE A 18 9.56 12.06 0.41
N HIS A 19 9.99 13.24 0.89
CA HIS A 19 10.19 14.43 0.08
C HIS A 19 8.95 14.78 -0.75
N TYR A 20 7.77 14.68 -0.12
CA TYR A 20 6.48 14.87 -0.79
C TYR A 20 5.73 16.04 -0.15
N PRO A 21 5.81 17.26 -0.72
CA PRO A 21 5.02 18.42 -0.30
C PRO A 21 3.54 18.14 -0.38
N LEU A 22 2.73 18.74 0.49
CA LEU A 22 1.30 18.48 0.55
C LEU A 22 0.47 19.69 0.15
N THR A 23 -0.67 19.43 -0.48
CA THR A 23 -1.72 20.42 -0.66
C THR A 23 -2.50 20.61 0.63
N LYS A 24 -3.21 21.74 0.76
CA LYS A 24 -4.12 21.98 1.89
C LYS A 24 -5.13 20.84 2.08
N LYS A 25 -5.66 20.31 0.98
CA LYS A 25 -6.60 19.18 0.98
C LYS A 25 -5.96 17.91 1.55
N GLU A 26 -4.76 17.56 1.09
CA GLU A 26 -4.05 16.37 1.60
C GLU A 26 -3.70 16.50 3.09
N ILE A 27 -3.40 17.72 3.57
CA ILE A 27 -3.16 17.96 5.00
C ILE A 27 -4.44 17.74 5.81
N TYR A 28 -5.58 18.25 5.33
CA TYR A 28 -6.88 18.01 5.97
C TYR A 28 -7.24 16.52 6.01
N GLU A 29 -7.13 15.82 4.88
CA GLU A 29 -7.46 14.39 4.76
C GLU A 29 -6.60 13.51 5.68
N ARG A 30 -5.34 13.91 5.88
CA ARG A 30 -4.37 13.19 6.73
C ARG A 30 -4.39 13.64 8.20
N GLY A 31 -5.22 14.62 8.54
CA GLY A 31 -5.29 15.19 9.89
C GLY A 31 -6.55 14.83 10.64
N LYS A 32 -6.59 15.27 11.89
CA LYS A 32 -7.74 15.16 12.81
C LYS A 32 -8.34 16.53 13.13
N ILE A 33 -8.10 17.50 12.25
CA ILE A 33 -8.45 18.90 12.44
C ILE A 33 -9.37 19.36 11.30
N GLU A 34 -10.24 20.32 11.61
CA GLU A 34 -11.16 20.88 10.63
C GLU A 34 -10.43 21.72 9.58
N MET A 35 -10.99 21.81 8.37
CA MET A 35 -10.39 22.55 7.26
C MET A 35 -10.10 24.02 7.61
N ALA A 36 -10.99 24.66 8.38
CA ALA A 36 -10.80 26.03 8.83
C ALA A 36 -9.58 26.17 9.76
N ASP A 37 -9.37 25.21 10.66
CA ASP A 37 -8.21 25.18 11.54
C ASP A 37 -6.91 24.90 10.79
N VAL A 38 -6.93 24.02 9.79
CA VAL A 38 -5.78 23.76 8.89
C VAL A 38 -5.33 25.09 8.27
N GLU A 39 -6.26 25.87 7.74
CA GLU A 39 -5.95 27.13 7.08
C GLU A 39 -5.32 28.16 8.02
N ILE A 40 -5.87 28.32 9.23
CA ILE A 40 -5.32 29.20 10.26
C ILE A 40 -3.91 28.73 10.68
N CYS A 41 -3.73 27.42 10.89
CA CYS A 41 -2.45 26.85 11.30
C CYS A 41 -1.38 27.06 10.23
N LEU A 42 -1.68 26.81 8.95
CA LEU A 42 -0.72 26.99 7.85
C LEU A 42 -0.31 28.45 7.69
N ARG A 43 -1.25 29.41 7.75
CA ARG A 43 -0.91 30.84 7.71
C ARG A 43 0.04 31.24 8.84
N THR A 44 -0.24 30.76 10.05
CA THR A 44 0.59 31.02 11.24
C THR A 44 1.99 30.39 11.09
N LEU A 45 2.06 29.13 10.65
CA LEU A 45 3.33 28.40 10.47
C LEU A 45 4.23 29.01 9.39
N ILE A 46 3.63 29.60 8.35
CA ILE A 46 4.36 30.37 7.32
C ILE A 46 4.94 31.65 7.91
N GLN A 47 4.15 32.41 8.69
CA GLN A 47 4.65 33.62 9.37
C GLN A 47 5.80 33.32 10.35
N GLU A 48 5.76 32.14 10.98
CA GLU A 48 6.83 31.66 11.87
C GLU A 48 8.05 31.08 11.11
N ASN A 49 8.06 31.10 9.76
CA ASN A 49 9.08 30.48 8.91
C ASN A 49 9.31 28.98 9.17
N LYS A 50 8.30 28.26 9.67
CA LYS A 50 8.35 26.80 9.91
C LYS A 50 7.86 25.97 8.73
N VAL A 51 6.99 26.56 7.89
CA VAL A 51 6.42 25.94 6.70
C VAL A 51 6.58 26.90 5.53
N PHE A 52 6.93 26.36 4.37
CA PHE A 52 7.09 27.11 3.13
C PHE A 52 5.99 26.72 2.14
N LEU A 53 5.50 27.70 1.39
CA LEU A 53 4.45 27.53 0.39
C LEU A 53 5.00 27.84 -1.00
N PHE A 54 4.87 26.87 -1.91
CA PHE A 54 5.23 27.01 -3.32
C PHE A 54 4.04 26.60 -4.19
N GLY A 55 3.36 27.57 -4.80
CA GLY A 55 2.07 27.33 -5.47
C GLY A 55 1.04 26.85 -4.45
N ASP A 56 0.47 25.66 -4.66
CA ASP A 56 -0.49 25.03 -3.75
C ASP A 56 0.14 24.07 -2.74
N PHE A 57 1.47 23.99 -2.70
CA PHE A 57 2.21 22.96 -1.96
C PHE A 57 2.93 23.50 -0.73
N TYR A 58 2.60 22.93 0.42
CA TYR A 58 3.21 23.19 1.72
C TYR A 58 4.30 22.16 2.01
N THR A 59 5.46 22.65 2.48
CA THR A 59 6.65 21.84 2.75
C THR A 59 7.41 22.38 3.96
N LEU A 60 8.20 21.53 4.62
CA LEU A 60 9.13 21.94 5.68
C LEU A 60 10.48 22.41 5.12
N GLN A 61 10.76 22.11 3.85
CA GLN A 61 12.00 22.46 3.17
C GLN A 61 11.80 23.70 2.31
N ASN A 62 12.63 24.73 2.52
CA ASN A 62 12.68 25.91 1.66
C ASN A 62 13.42 25.61 0.34
N ASN A 63 12.95 24.62 -0.40
CA ASN A 63 13.52 24.19 -1.68
C ASN A 63 12.38 24.00 -2.68
N LYS A 64 12.35 24.78 -3.76
CA LYS A 64 11.31 24.68 -4.80
C LYS A 64 11.40 23.39 -5.62
N GLU A 65 12.59 22.81 -5.77
CA GLU A 65 12.84 21.60 -6.57
C GLU A 65 12.01 20.39 -6.09
N ILE A 66 11.72 20.33 -4.78
CA ILE A 66 10.91 19.25 -4.19
C ILE A 66 9.48 19.23 -4.75
N VAL A 67 8.94 20.40 -5.13
CA VAL A 67 7.62 20.51 -5.78
C VAL A 67 7.69 20.05 -7.22
N GLU A 68 8.76 20.39 -7.94
CA GLU A 68 8.95 19.93 -9.33
C GLU A 68 9.07 18.40 -9.38
N ASN A 69 9.82 17.82 -8.43
CA ASN A 69 9.94 16.37 -8.28
C ASN A 69 8.60 15.71 -7.92
N ARG A 70 7.82 16.33 -7.01
CA ARG A 70 6.45 15.86 -6.71
C ARG A 70 5.58 15.81 -7.98
N LEU A 71 5.57 16.87 -8.78
CA LEU A 71 4.77 16.94 -10.00
C LEU A 71 5.17 15.89 -11.02
N LYS A 72 6.48 15.67 -11.23
CA LYS A 72 7.00 14.59 -12.09
C LYS A 72 6.53 13.21 -11.59
N ARG A 73 6.65 12.96 -10.29
CA ARG A 73 6.20 11.72 -9.64
C ARG A 73 4.69 11.49 -9.78
N ASN A 74 3.89 12.56 -9.66
CA ASN A 74 2.43 12.50 -9.86
C ASN A 74 2.10 12.15 -11.32
N ALA A 75 2.74 12.82 -12.29
CA ALA A 75 2.52 12.54 -13.71
C ALA A 75 2.84 11.08 -14.06
N LEU A 76 3.96 10.56 -13.56
CA LEU A 76 4.36 9.16 -13.76
C LEU A 76 3.36 8.17 -13.15
N ALA A 77 2.88 8.44 -11.92
CA ALA A 77 1.88 7.60 -11.26
C ALA A 77 0.58 7.51 -12.06
N GLN A 78 0.14 8.63 -12.67
CA GLN A 78 -1.04 8.66 -13.53
C GLN A 78 -0.84 7.88 -14.83
N GLU A 79 0.34 7.96 -15.45
CA GLU A 79 0.67 7.14 -16.63
C GLU A 79 0.63 5.65 -16.30
N PHE A 80 1.26 5.25 -15.19
CA PHE A 80 1.34 3.85 -14.77
C PHE A 80 -0.01 3.30 -14.30
N MET A 81 -0.96 4.16 -13.91
CA MET A 81 -2.34 3.75 -13.58
C MET A 81 -3.01 3.04 -14.76
N ILE A 82 -2.75 3.48 -15.98
CA ILE A 82 -3.27 2.82 -17.19
C ILE A 82 -2.69 1.40 -17.30
N ARG A 83 -1.38 1.25 -17.08
CA ARG A 83 -0.67 -0.04 -17.12
C ARG A 83 -1.17 -0.98 -16.02
N ALA A 84 -1.36 -0.46 -14.81
CA ALA A 84 -1.90 -1.22 -13.69
C ALA A 84 -3.30 -1.77 -13.97
N LYS A 85 -4.19 -0.96 -14.58
CA LYS A 85 -5.52 -1.41 -15.02
C LYS A 85 -5.45 -2.49 -16.10
N LEU A 86 -4.51 -2.40 -17.04
CA LEU A 86 -4.30 -3.44 -18.06
C LEU A 86 -3.82 -4.76 -17.45
N ILE A 87 -2.85 -4.71 -16.54
CA ILE A 87 -2.36 -5.89 -15.81
C ILE A 87 -3.50 -6.49 -14.97
N THR A 88 -4.30 -5.65 -14.31
CA THR A 88 -5.48 -6.09 -13.55
C THR A 88 -6.43 -6.92 -14.41
N LYS A 89 -6.75 -6.47 -15.64
CA LYS A 89 -7.61 -7.22 -16.57
C LYS A 89 -7.09 -8.62 -16.91
N ILE A 90 -5.76 -8.82 -16.86
CA ILE A 90 -5.14 -10.13 -17.06
C ILE A 90 -5.30 -10.97 -15.81
N ILE A 91 -4.83 -10.46 -14.66
CA ILE A 91 -4.73 -11.24 -13.42
C ILE A 91 -6.09 -11.55 -12.79
N ILE A 92 -7.17 -10.82 -13.13
CA ILE A 92 -8.55 -11.21 -12.75
C ILE A 92 -8.89 -12.64 -13.21
N ASN A 93 -8.28 -13.13 -14.30
CA ASN A 93 -8.52 -14.48 -14.79
C ASN A 93 -7.80 -15.56 -13.97
N PHE A 94 -6.93 -15.19 -13.04
CA PHE A 94 -6.24 -16.15 -12.19
C PHE A 94 -7.19 -16.74 -11.16
N PRO A 95 -7.06 -18.04 -10.87
CA PRO A 95 -7.99 -18.71 -9.97
C PRO A 95 -7.86 -18.15 -8.55
N PHE A 96 -8.99 -18.12 -7.86
CA PHE A 96 -9.13 -17.78 -6.44
C PHE A 96 -8.81 -16.32 -6.08
N ILE A 97 -8.59 -15.43 -7.05
CA ILE A 97 -8.50 -13.99 -6.80
C ILE A 97 -9.90 -13.40 -6.59
N ARG A 98 -10.06 -12.67 -5.49
CA ARG A 98 -11.31 -12.04 -5.04
C ARG A 98 -11.24 -10.52 -5.02
N GLY A 99 -10.09 -9.97 -4.70
CA GLY A 99 -9.82 -8.54 -4.76
C GLY A 99 -8.44 -8.24 -5.32
N ILE A 100 -8.33 -7.15 -6.07
CA ILE A 100 -7.06 -6.61 -6.56
C ILE A 100 -7.05 -5.13 -6.26
N LEU A 101 -6.06 -4.69 -5.48
CA LEU A 101 -5.86 -3.30 -5.12
C LEU A 101 -4.43 -2.89 -5.46
N LEU A 102 -4.21 -1.59 -5.67
CA LEU A 102 -2.87 -1.01 -5.72
C LEU A 102 -2.46 -0.49 -4.36
N SER A 103 -1.20 -0.70 -4.02
CA SER A 103 -0.55 -0.30 -2.77
C SER A 103 0.75 0.46 -3.05
N GLY A 104 1.59 0.66 -2.04
CA GLY A 104 2.91 1.27 -2.23
C GLY A 104 2.82 2.75 -2.61
N SER A 105 3.89 3.26 -3.22
CA SER A 105 4.02 4.69 -3.56
C SER A 105 2.96 5.14 -4.59
N MET A 106 2.69 4.30 -5.58
CA MET A 106 1.74 4.58 -6.65
C MET A 106 0.31 4.84 -6.13
N SER A 107 -0.12 4.10 -5.11
CA SER A 107 -1.43 4.30 -4.46
C SER A 107 -1.59 5.68 -3.80
N LYS A 108 -0.46 6.34 -3.51
CA LYS A 108 -0.36 7.68 -2.92
C LYS A 108 -0.11 8.76 -3.98
N ASN A 109 -0.36 8.42 -5.25
CA ASN A 109 -0.07 9.25 -6.42
C ASN A 109 1.42 9.60 -6.58
N CYS A 110 2.35 8.82 -6.03
CA CYS A 110 3.77 9.12 -6.04
C CYS A 110 4.55 7.98 -6.70
N MET A 111 5.24 8.21 -7.82
CA MET A 111 6.01 7.15 -8.46
C MET A 111 7.36 7.66 -8.97
N ASP A 112 8.44 6.95 -8.65
CA ASP A 112 9.78 7.17 -9.22
C ASP A 112 9.99 6.33 -10.48
N GLU A 113 10.97 6.68 -11.31
CA GLU A 113 11.27 5.98 -12.57
C GLU A 113 11.59 4.48 -12.38
N ASP A 114 12.19 4.15 -11.23
CA ASP A 114 12.58 2.81 -10.82
C ASP A 114 11.54 2.13 -9.90
N SER A 115 10.39 2.77 -9.64
CA SER A 115 9.34 2.18 -8.82
C SER A 115 8.61 1.04 -9.54
N ASP A 116 8.23 0.03 -8.77
CA ASP A 116 7.38 -1.08 -9.20
C ASP A 116 5.88 -0.71 -9.06
N ILE A 117 5.00 -1.40 -9.80
CA ILE A 117 3.55 -1.40 -9.52
C ILE A 117 3.26 -2.46 -8.45
N ASP A 118 2.94 -2.01 -7.24
CA ASP A 118 2.65 -2.88 -6.09
C ASP A 118 1.17 -3.27 -6.01
N PHE A 119 0.90 -4.55 -6.26
CA PHE A 119 -0.41 -5.16 -6.12
C PHE A 119 -0.61 -5.75 -4.73
N PHE A 120 -1.75 -5.41 -4.14
CA PHE A 120 -2.33 -6.05 -2.97
C PHE A 120 -3.46 -6.97 -3.45
N ILE A 121 -3.36 -8.26 -3.19
CA ILE A 121 -4.28 -9.27 -3.73
C ILE A 121 -5.02 -9.93 -2.58
N ILE A 122 -6.35 -9.98 -2.70
CA ILE A 122 -7.22 -10.70 -1.78
C ILE A 122 -7.65 -12.00 -2.47
N THR A 123 -7.52 -13.13 -1.79
CA THR A 123 -7.83 -14.46 -2.31
C THR A 123 -8.97 -15.14 -1.56
N GLU A 124 -9.50 -16.21 -2.16
CA GLU A 124 -10.34 -17.19 -1.45
C GLU A 124 -9.55 -17.81 -0.27
N PRO A 125 -10.20 -18.09 0.87
CA PRO A 125 -9.58 -18.78 2.01
C PRO A 125 -8.99 -20.13 1.61
N GLY A 126 -7.76 -20.39 2.07
CA GLY A 126 -7.06 -21.66 1.82
C GLY A 126 -6.58 -21.87 0.37
N LYS A 127 -6.65 -20.85 -0.50
CA LYS A 127 -6.22 -20.94 -1.91
C LYS A 127 -5.16 -19.91 -2.31
N LEU A 128 -4.59 -19.22 -1.31
CA LEU A 128 -3.66 -18.11 -1.51
C LEU A 128 -2.45 -18.51 -2.35
N TRP A 129 -1.88 -19.70 -2.09
CA TRP A 129 -0.63 -20.12 -2.72
C TRP A 129 -0.85 -20.64 -4.13
N VAL A 130 -2.03 -21.17 -4.44
CA VAL A 130 -2.42 -21.42 -5.84
C VAL A 130 -2.51 -20.10 -6.60
N ALA A 131 -3.20 -19.09 -6.07
CA ALA A 131 -3.26 -17.76 -6.71
C ALA A 131 -1.85 -17.16 -6.87
N HIS A 132 -1.03 -17.22 -5.82
CA HIS A 132 0.36 -16.77 -5.84
C HIS A 132 1.21 -17.51 -6.89
N LEU A 133 0.99 -18.82 -7.10
CA LEU A 133 1.66 -19.60 -8.14
C LEU A 133 1.33 -19.04 -9.53
N PHE A 134 0.05 -18.78 -9.83
CA PHE A 134 -0.34 -18.19 -11.11
C PHE A 134 0.28 -16.81 -11.34
N CYS A 135 0.30 -15.95 -10.32
CA CYS A 135 0.99 -14.66 -10.38
C CYS A 135 2.51 -14.85 -10.61
N SER A 136 3.13 -15.81 -9.94
CA SER A 136 4.56 -16.11 -10.08
C SER A 136 4.91 -16.63 -11.47
N LEU A 137 4.08 -17.51 -12.03
CA LEU A 137 4.24 -18.03 -13.39
C LEU A 137 4.04 -16.92 -14.42
N PHE A 138 3.01 -16.09 -14.26
CA PHE A 138 2.76 -14.96 -15.15
C PHE A 138 3.97 -14.03 -15.22
N LYS A 139 4.47 -13.62 -14.05
CA LYS A 139 5.66 -12.78 -13.93
C LYS A 139 6.89 -13.42 -14.59
N LYS A 140 7.12 -14.72 -14.36
CA LYS A 140 8.30 -15.41 -14.89
C LYS A 140 8.23 -15.62 -16.40
N ILE A 141 7.08 -15.98 -16.94
CA ILE A 141 6.90 -16.40 -18.33
C ILE A 141 6.67 -15.19 -19.24
N PHE A 142 5.77 -14.29 -18.87
CA PHE A 142 5.35 -13.19 -19.74
C PHE A 142 6.09 -11.88 -19.47
N LEU A 143 6.56 -11.67 -18.24
CA LEU A 143 7.32 -10.47 -17.86
C LEU A 143 8.81 -10.73 -17.67
N LEU A 144 9.30 -11.95 -17.95
CA LEU A 144 10.70 -12.32 -17.83
C LEU A 144 11.32 -12.01 -16.44
N ASN A 145 10.51 -12.07 -15.38
CA ASN A 145 10.81 -11.66 -14.01
C ASN A 145 10.98 -10.14 -13.76
N ASP A 146 10.65 -9.29 -14.73
CA ASP A 146 10.56 -7.85 -14.52
C ASP A 146 9.48 -7.54 -13.47
N LYS A 147 9.85 -6.72 -12.48
CA LYS A 147 8.97 -6.30 -11.40
C LYS A 147 8.28 -4.97 -11.68
N LYS A 148 8.83 -4.17 -12.61
CA LYS A 148 8.41 -2.79 -12.89
C LYS A 148 6.90 -2.66 -13.09
N TYR A 149 6.31 -3.62 -13.80
CA TYR A 149 4.88 -3.61 -14.13
C TYR A 149 4.02 -4.51 -13.23
N PHE A 150 4.65 -5.42 -12.47
CA PHE A 150 3.92 -6.39 -11.67
C PHE A 150 4.75 -6.89 -10.49
N CYS A 151 4.59 -6.20 -9.36
CA CYS A 151 5.02 -6.67 -8.05
C CYS A 151 3.78 -7.10 -7.26
N TYR A 152 3.62 -8.39 -7.02
CA TYR A 152 2.57 -8.89 -6.11
C TYR A 152 3.04 -8.73 -4.65
N ASN A 153 3.02 -7.48 -4.18
CA ASN A 153 3.64 -7.10 -2.91
C ASN A 153 3.03 -7.82 -1.71
N PHE A 154 1.69 -7.97 -1.70
CA PHE A 154 0.95 -8.46 -0.55
C PHE A 154 -0.22 -9.34 -0.98
N PHE A 155 -0.36 -10.51 -0.37
CA PHE A 155 -1.55 -11.35 -0.44
C PHE A 155 -2.17 -11.53 0.95
N LEU A 156 -3.50 -11.49 1.01
CA LEU A 156 -4.33 -11.96 2.11
C LEU A 156 -5.43 -12.85 1.57
N ASP A 157 -5.89 -13.80 2.38
CA ASP A 157 -7.22 -14.36 2.13
C ASP A 157 -8.33 -13.49 2.74
N SER A 158 -9.56 -13.71 2.28
CA SER A 158 -10.71 -12.90 2.70
C SER A 158 -11.19 -13.14 4.14
N ASP A 159 -10.74 -14.22 4.79
CA ASP A 159 -11.10 -14.50 6.19
C ASP A 159 -10.12 -13.81 7.16
N HIS A 160 -8.93 -13.43 6.69
CA HIS A 160 -7.87 -12.82 7.48
C HIS A 160 -7.48 -11.43 6.95
N LEU A 161 -8.45 -10.53 6.74
CA LEU A 161 -8.21 -9.18 6.19
C LEU A 161 -7.67 -8.17 7.22
N ARG A 162 -7.77 -8.47 8.53
CA ARG A 162 -7.25 -7.61 9.59
C ARG A 162 -5.72 -7.58 9.57
N ILE A 163 -5.16 -6.37 9.63
CA ILE A 163 -3.73 -6.12 9.81
C ILE A 163 -3.47 -5.85 11.29
N ASP A 164 -2.75 -6.74 11.96
CA ASP A 164 -2.52 -6.67 13.42
C ASP A 164 -1.55 -5.57 13.84
N HIS A 165 -0.62 -5.18 12.96
CA HIS A 165 0.35 -4.15 13.28
C HIS A 165 -0.23 -2.76 13.04
N GLU A 166 -0.77 -2.13 14.09
CA GLU A 166 -1.36 -0.79 14.04
C GLU A 166 -0.29 0.32 14.17
N SER A 167 -0.20 1.21 13.18
CA SER A 167 0.72 2.36 13.17
C SER A 167 0.27 3.40 12.15
N ILE A 168 0.86 4.61 12.21
CA ILE A 168 0.62 5.64 11.19
C ILE A 168 0.99 5.16 9.77
N TYR A 169 2.06 4.35 9.64
CA TYR A 169 2.49 3.83 8.34
C TYR A 169 1.51 2.79 7.80
N THR A 170 1.14 1.80 8.60
CA THR A 170 0.19 0.76 8.18
C THR A 170 -1.21 1.32 7.96
N ALA A 171 -1.63 2.31 8.75
CA ALA A 171 -2.86 3.06 8.48
C ALA A 171 -2.80 3.77 7.13
N MET A 172 -1.66 4.37 6.77
CA MET A 172 -1.47 5.06 5.49
C MET A 172 -1.52 4.04 4.35
N GLU A 173 -0.84 2.90 4.47
CA GLU A 173 -0.91 1.82 3.48
C GLU A 173 -2.36 1.37 3.25
N ILE A 174 -3.14 1.13 4.30
CA ILE A 174 -4.54 0.68 4.21
C ILE A 174 -5.43 1.75 3.59
N LYS A 175 -5.36 2.99 4.09
CA LYS A 175 -6.27 4.07 3.69
C LYS A 175 -6.02 4.57 2.26
N THR A 176 -4.82 4.34 1.73
CA THR A 176 -4.45 4.75 0.37
C THR A 176 -4.62 3.66 -0.69
N LEU A 177 -5.02 2.44 -0.32
CA LEU A 177 -5.28 1.37 -1.29
C LEU A 177 -6.28 1.80 -2.36
N ILE A 178 -5.97 1.49 -3.62
CA ILE A 178 -6.85 1.78 -4.77
C ILE A 178 -7.48 0.47 -5.25
N PRO A 179 -8.80 0.23 -5.06
CA PRO A 179 -9.45 -1.00 -5.49
C PRO A 179 -9.66 -1.02 -7.01
N LEU A 180 -9.07 -1.98 -7.71
CA LEU A 180 -9.26 -2.16 -9.16
C LEU A 180 -10.12 -3.38 -9.51
N TYR A 181 -10.38 -4.27 -8.55
CA TYR A 181 -11.30 -5.39 -8.70
C TYR A 181 -11.75 -5.86 -7.32
N GLY A 182 -13.02 -6.26 -7.20
CA GLY A 182 -13.54 -6.85 -5.97
C GLY A 182 -13.79 -5.80 -4.89
N TYR A 183 -14.44 -4.69 -5.23
CA TYR A 183 -14.69 -3.58 -4.32
C TYR A 183 -15.32 -3.98 -2.97
N SER A 184 -16.19 -5.00 -2.94
CA SER A 184 -16.75 -5.50 -1.68
C SER A 184 -15.69 -6.03 -0.71
N TYR A 185 -14.61 -6.63 -1.22
CA TYR A 185 -13.48 -7.07 -0.39
C TYR A 185 -12.62 -5.91 0.10
N TYR A 186 -12.54 -4.81 -0.67
CA TYR A 186 -11.96 -3.56 -0.18
C TYR A 186 -12.76 -2.98 0.98
N GLU A 187 -14.09 -2.92 0.87
CA GLU A 187 -14.95 -2.45 1.97
C GLU A 187 -14.82 -3.33 3.22
N LEU A 188 -14.80 -4.65 3.06
CA LEU A 188 -14.56 -5.60 4.14
C LEU A 188 -13.18 -5.37 4.79
N LEU A 189 -12.14 -5.16 3.99
CA LEU A 189 -10.80 -4.88 4.48
C LEU A 189 -10.76 -3.57 5.27
N LEU A 190 -11.40 -2.50 4.80
CA LEU A 190 -11.49 -1.25 5.55
C LEU A 190 -12.25 -1.43 6.87
N LYS A 191 -13.35 -2.20 6.85
CA LYS A 191 -14.15 -2.49 8.05
C LYS A 191 -13.36 -3.27 9.11
N GLN A 192 -12.59 -4.28 8.71
CA GLN A 192 -11.76 -5.03 9.65
C GLN A 192 -10.56 -4.23 10.20
N ASN A 193 -10.23 -3.10 9.55
CA ASN A 193 -9.13 -2.21 9.90
C ASN A 193 -9.63 -0.79 10.25
N GLU A 194 -10.81 -0.68 10.86
CA GLU A 194 -11.39 0.61 11.29
C GLU A 194 -10.47 1.41 12.22
N TRP A 195 -9.54 0.74 12.92
CA TRP A 195 -8.50 1.38 13.72
C TRP A 195 -7.67 2.40 12.91
N ALA A 196 -7.54 2.24 11.59
CA ALA A 196 -6.84 3.19 10.73
C ALA A 196 -7.50 4.58 10.70
N ASN A 197 -8.81 4.66 10.98
CA ASN A 197 -9.52 5.93 11.12
C ASN A 197 -9.07 6.72 12.36
N ASN A 198 -8.46 6.07 13.36
CA ASN A 198 -7.83 6.76 14.48
C ASN A 198 -6.60 7.57 14.04
N TYR A 199 -6.01 7.28 12.88
CA TYR A 199 -4.92 8.05 12.30
C TYR A 199 -5.41 9.03 11.24
N PHE A 200 -6.30 8.60 10.35
CA PHE A 200 -6.75 9.38 9.19
C PHE A 200 -8.29 9.43 9.10
N PRO A 201 -8.96 10.14 10.04
CA PRO A 201 -10.43 10.16 10.11
C PRO A 201 -11.08 10.90 8.93
N ASN A 202 -10.40 11.91 8.40
CA ASN A 202 -10.91 12.77 7.32
C ASN A 202 -10.70 12.17 5.92
N GLN A 203 -9.94 11.09 5.80
CA GLN A 203 -9.67 10.47 4.50
C GLN A 203 -10.90 9.67 4.04
N SER A 204 -11.48 10.11 2.92
CA SER A 204 -12.64 9.49 2.30
C SER A 204 -12.34 8.09 1.76
N VAL A 205 -13.35 7.22 1.82
CA VAL A 205 -13.33 5.93 1.12
C VAL A 205 -13.37 6.18 -0.39
N LEU A 206 -12.51 5.50 -1.15
CA LEU A 206 -12.51 5.62 -2.60
C LEU A 206 -13.77 5.00 -3.19
N SER A 207 -14.33 5.63 -4.22
CA SER A 207 -15.45 5.08 -4.98
C SER A 207 -15.07 3.80 -5.72
N ASN A 208 -16.07 2.98 -6.05
CA ASN A 208 -15.86 1.79 -6.87
C ASN A 208 -15.31 2.16 -8.26
N VAL A 209 -14.07 1.74 -8.53
CA VAL A 209 -13.39 1.89 -9.82
C VAL A 209 -12.97 0.54 -10.41
N ASP A 210 -13.72 -0.51 -10.06
CA ASP A 210 -13.48 -1.87 -10.54
C ASP A 210 -13.41 -1.91 -12.07
N VAL A 211 -12.35 -2.51 -12.61
CA VAL A 211 -12.20 -2.70 -14.06
C VAL A 211 -13.11 -3.79 -14.60
N ALA A 212 -13.64 -4.65 -13.72
CA ALA A 212 -14.62 -5.69 -14.02
C ALA A 212 -15.52 -5.95 -12.81
N LYS A 213 -16.82 -6.22 -13.03
CA LYS A 213 -17.80 -6.40 -11.95
C LYS A 213 -17.98 -7.84 -11.49
N LYS A 214 -17.49 -8.83 -12.26
CA LYS A 214 -17.75 -10.25 -12.04
C LYS A 214 -16.52 -11.07 -12.39
N GLN A 215 -16.41 -12.24 -11.76
CA GLN A 215 -15.46 -13.29 -12.12
C GLN A 215 -15.62 -13.69 -13.58
N THR A 216 -14.51 -14.00 -14.23
CA THR A 216 -14.50 -14.43 -15.63
C THR A 216 -14.80 -15.92 -15.75
N TYR A 217 -15.28 -16.35 -16.92
CA TYR A 217 -15.52 -17.78 -17.18
C TYR A 217 -14.23 -18.60 -17.09
N ILE A 218 -13.11 -18.05 -17.57
CA ILE A 218 -11.79 -18.67 -17.49
C ILE A 218 -11.42 -18.92 -16.02
N GLN A 219 -11.58 -17.91 -15.16
CA GLN A 219 -11.32 -18.04 -13.74
C GLN A 219 -12.14 -19.18 -13.13
N LYS A 220 -13.46 -19.22 -13.39
CA LYS A 220 -14.36 -20.26 -12.85
C LYS A 220 -13.98 -21.68 -13.29
N ILE A 221 -13.57 -21.87 -14.54
CA ILE A 221 -13.16 -23.18 -15.05
C ILE A 221 -11.88 -23.63 -14.34
N ILE A 222 -10.88 -22.75 -14.24
CA ILE A 222 -9.63 -23.08 -13.56
C ILE A 222 -9.88 -23.36 -12.07
N GLU A 223 -10.73 -22.56 -11.42
CA GLU A 223 -11.13 -22.81 -10.02
C GLU A 223 -11.82 -24.16 -9.87
N PHE A 224 -12.76 -24.52 -10.74
CA PHE A 224 -13.42 -25.84 -10.69
C PHE A 224 -12.41 -26.98 -10.78
N CYS A 225 -11.42 -26.89 -11.68
CA CYS A 225 -10.36 -27.89 -11.83
C CYS A 225 -9.39 -27.96 -10.64
N LEU A 226 -9.27 -26.89 -9.85
CA LEU A 226 -8.35 -26.79 -8.71
C LEU A 226 -9.07 -26.78 -7.35
N ASN A 227 -10.41 -26.76 -7.32
CA ASN A 227 -11.17 -26.78 -6.09
C ASN A 227 -11.46 -28.23 -5.66
N ASN A 228 -10.37 -28.97 -5.42
CA ASN A 228 -10.37 -30.36 -5.01
C ASN A 228 -9.07 -30.67 -4.23
N PRO A 229 -8.91 -31.88 -3.67
CA PRO A 229 -7.74 -32.23 -2.86
C PRO A 229 -6.38 -32.08 -3.57
N ILE A 230 -6.35 -32.12 -4.91
CA ILE A 230 -5.13 -31.88 -5.68
C ILE A 230 -4.75 -30.39 -5.60
N GLY A 231 -5.72 -29.48 -5.73
CA GLY A 231 -5.45 -28.05 -5.55
C GLY A 231 -5.01 -27.70 -4.13
N ASP A 232 -5.60 -28.33 -3.11
CA ASP A 232 -5.19 -28.16 -1.71
C ASP A 232 -3.76 -28.69 -1.48
N PHE A 233 -3.42 -29.80 -2.13
CA PHE A 233 -2.05 -30.31 -2.16
C PHE A 233 -1.10 -29.29 -2.81
N ILE A 234 -1.44 -28.75 -3.98
CA ILE A 234 -0.62 -27.75 -4.68
C ILE A 234 -0.41 -26.50 -3.82
N ASP A 235 -1.47 -25.99 -3.17
CA ASP A 235 -1.40 -24.81 -2.29
C ASP A 235 -0.34 -25.02 -1.18
N ARG A 236 -0.48 -26.10 -0.43
CA ARG A 236 0.42 -26.46 0.68
C ARG A 236 1.85 -26.71 0.23
N GLU A 237 2.05 -27.43 -0.88
CA GLU A 237 3.38 -27.71 -1.40
C GLU A 237 4.07 -26.45 -1.92
N PHE A 238 3.32 -25.54 -2.56
CA PHE A 238 3.88 -24.30 -3.07
C PHE A 238 4.26 -23.32 -1.95
N LEU A 239 3.47 -23.25 -0.87
CA LEU A 239 3.87 -22.59 0.39
C LEU A 239 5.19 -23.17 0.92
N THR A 240 5.23 -24.50 1.10
CA THR A 240 6.40 -25.20 1.64
C THR A 240 7.65 -24.97 0.79
N TRP A 241 7.51 -25.06 -0.53
CA TRP A 241 8.58 -24.77 -1.48
C TRP A 241 9.04 -23.32 -1.40
N SER A 242 8.11 -22.36 -1.32
CA SER A 242 8.41 -20.94 -1.24
C SER A 242 9.19 -20.59 0.03
N ILE A 243 8.80 -21.17 1.17
CA ILE A 243 9.55 -21.05 2.44
C ILE A 243 10.96 -21.64 2.27
N LYS A 244 11.09 -22.87 1.77
CA LYS A 244 12.39 -23.54 1.57
C LYS A 244 13.30 -22.71 0.66
N ARG A 245 12.77 -22.19 -0.44
CA ARG A 245 13.53 -21.36 -1.39
C ARG A 245 13.99 -20.04 -0.76
N ARG A 246 13.13 -19.37 0.01
CA ARG A 246 13.52 -18.13 0.70
C ARG A 246 14.55 -18.35 1.80
N ARG A 247 14.45 -19.45 2.57
CA ARG A 247 15.44 -19.85 3.59
C ARG A 247 16.85 -20.02 3.00
N LYS A 248 16.96 -20.55 1.79
CA LYS A 248 18.27 -20.68 1.11
C LYS A 248 18.88 -19.35 0.68
N ARG A 249 18.04 -18.34 0.39
CA ARG A 249 18.49 -17.03 -0.14
C ARG A 249 18.83 -16.02 0.95
N LEU A 250 18.28 -16.19 2.15
CA LEU A 250 18.30 -15.19 3.22
C LEU A 250 19.02 -15.73 4.44
N GLU A 251 19.59 -14.82 5.23
CA GLU A 251 20.31 -15.20 6.45
C GLU A 251 19.39 -15.93 7.44
N PRO A 252 19.85 -17.03 8.07
CA PRO A 252 19.07 -17.79 9.05
C PRO A 252 18.51 -16.94 10.19
N LYS A 253 19.20 -15.85 10.57
CA LYS A 253 18.79 -14.92 11.63
C LYS A 253 17.46 -14.21 11.34
N LEU A 254 17.11 -14.01 10.06
CA LEU A 254 15.83 -13.43 9.65
C LEU A 254 14.67 -14.40 9.93
N PHE A 255 14.94 -15.70 9.97
CA PHE A 255 14.02 -16.73 10.44
C PHE A 255 14.24 -17.03 11.93
N ALA A 256 14.83 -16.15 12.74
CA ALA A 256 14.86 -16.34 14.20
C ALA A 256 13.97 -15.32 14.92
N ASN A 257 13.64 -14.21 14.25
CA ASN A 257 12.85 -13.14 14.82
C ASN A 257 11.34 -13.41 14.64
N PRO A 258 10.55 -13.65 15.71
CA PRO A 258 9.10 -13.89 15.62
C PRO A 258 8.35 -12.80 14.84
N ASN A 259 8.84 -11.56 14.83
CA ASN A 259 8.23 -10.45 14.07
C ASN A 259 8.51 -10.53 12.55
N PHE A 260 9.49 -11.31 12.10
CA PHE A 260 9.74 -11.57 10.68
C PHE A 260 8.83 -12.66 10.10
N TYR A 261 8.23 -13.48 10.96
CA TYR A 261 7.45 -14.68 10.58
C TYR A 261 6.03 -14.39 10.09
N THR A 262 5.56 -13.15 10.15
CA THR A 262 4.20 -12.77 9.69
C THR A 262 4.05 -12.73 8.17
N ASN A 263 5.11 -13.01 7.41
CA ASN A 263 5.18 -12.66 6.00
C ASN A 263 4.90 -13.82 5.04
N LEU A 264 4.86 -15.08 5.50
CA LEU A 264 4.45 -16.23 4.69
C LEU A 264 3.76 -17.29 5.55
N GLN A 265 2.44 -17.37 5.43
CA GLN A 265 1.60 -18.37 6.08
C GLN A 265 0.53 -18.84 5.08
N SER A 266 -0.36 -19.74 5.48
CA SER A 266 -1.46 -20.19 4.61
C SER A 266 -2.35 -19.04 4.13
N HIS A 267 -2.55 -18.01 4.97
CA HIS A 267 -3.49 -16.90 4.73
C HIS A 267 -2.82 -15.55 4.41
N ILE A 268 -1.47 -15.48 4.42
CA ILE A 268 -0.73 -14.24 4.15
C ILE A 268 0.57 -14.51 3.39
N ALA A 269 0.86 -13.70 2.37
CA ALA A 269 2.16 -13.70 1.71
C ALA A 269 2.62 -12.27 1.36
N LYS A 270 3.75 -11.84 1.94
CA LYS A 270 4.41 -10.57 1.63
C LYS A 270 5.69 -10.80 0.82
N ALA A 271 5.95 -9.94 -0.14
CA ALA A 271 7.13 -10.00 -1.01
C ALA A 271 8.40 -9.46 -0.32
N HIS A 272 8.28 -8.32 0.37
CA HIS A 272 9.39 -7.70 1.09
C HIS A 272 9.55 -8.27 2.49
N ILE A 273 10.80 -8.45 2.90
CA ILE A 273 11.19 -9.13 4.14
C ILE A 273 11.97 -8.17 5.04
N THR A 274 12.68 -7.20 4.44
CA THR A 274 13.21 -6.05 5.15
C THR A 274 12.09 -5.02 5.30
N ASP A 275 11.46 -4.97 6.47
CA ASP A 275 10.57 -3.88 6.78
C ASP A 275 11.39 -2.57 6.76
N THR A 276 11.10 -1.69 5.80
CA THR A 276 11.54 -0.29 5.85
C THR A 276 10.77 0.49 6.91
N TYR A 277 9.65 -0.07 7.35
CA TYR A 277 8.75 0.47 8.36
C TYR A 277 9.44 0.95 9.66
N PRO A 278 10.29 0.14 10.35
CA PRO A 278 10.99 0.60 11.55
C PRO A 278 11.88 1.82 11.32
N ASN A 279 12.51 1.92 10.15
CA ASN A 279 13.35 3.07 9.81
C ASN A 279 12.50 4.32 9.56
N ILE A 280 11.37 4.18 8.85
CA ILE A 280 10.42 5.27 8.61
C ILE A 280 9.86 5.80 9.93
N ILE A 281 9.43 4.91 10.84
CA ILE A 281 8.91 5.33 12.14
C ILE A 281 9.99 5.95 13.03
N LYS A 282 11.21 5.40 13.02
CA LYS A 282 12.33 5.99 13.74
C LYS A 282 12.62 7.42 13.26
N GLU A 283 12.63 7.63 11.94
CA GLU A 283 12.87 8.93 11.35
C GLU A 283 11.70 9.90 11.61
N TYR A 284 10.46 9.42 11.55
CA TYR A 284 9.27 10.19 11.94
C TYR A 284 9.37 10.67 13.38
N CYS A 285 9.63 9.76 14.33
CA CYS A 285 9.78 10.11 15.75
C CYS A 285 10.94 11.09 15.99
N ARG A 286 12.03 11.00 15.21
CA ARG A 286 13.15 11.95 15.27
C ARG A 286 12.71 13.35 14.83
N LYS A 287 12.11 13.47 13.64
CA LYS A 287 11.66 14.75 13.08
C LYS A 287 10.52 15.37 13.90
N VAL A 288 9.60 14.59 14.45
CA VAL A 288 8.53 15.14 15.33
C VAL A 288 9.11 15.90 16.53
N LYS A 289 10.21 15.41 17.12
CA LYS A 289 10.91 16.09 18.22
C LYS A 289 11.64 17.36 17.77
N GLU A 290 12.10 17.41 16.53
CA GLU A 290 12.77 18.57 15.94
C GLU A 290 11.77 19.71 15.69
N TYR A 291 10.55 19.36 15.28
CA TYR A 291 9.49 20.33 14.95
C TYR A 291 8.47 20.54 16.08
N SER A 292 8.72 20.01 17.28
CA SER A 292 7.81 20.17 18.43
C SER A 292 7.84 21.59 19.03
N TYR A 293 6.66 22.09 19.42
CA TYR A 293 6.47 23.38 20.10
C TYR A 293 6.52 23.33 21.62
#